data_AF-A0A2W6CIA5-F1
#
_entry.id   AF-A0A2W6CIA5-F1
#
_cell.length_a   1.000
_cell.length_b   1.000
_cell.length_c   1.000
_cell.angle_alpha   90.00
_cell.angle_beta   90.00
_cell.angle_gamma   90.00
#
_symmetry.space_group_name_H-M   'P 1'
#
loop_
_entity.id
_entity.type
_entity.pdbx_description
1 polymer ?
#
loop_
_entity_poly.entity_id
_entity_poly.type
_entity_poly.pdbx_seq_one_letter_code
_entity_poly.pdbx_strand_id
1 'polypeptide(L)'
;MATADGTVYPFGDAAPYSAGPPQHFVGKVVGLTATPDGGGYWLVTDKGGVSTFGDAKPFGSAVGKTLAAPAVNLTATSDGQGYWLATADGGVMSFGDAPFFGSGASKPLAAPAVGMTPTPDGQGYWLATADGGVLSFGDAGFFGSGAGKPLAAPAVSLTATPDGQGYWLATADGGVMTFGDAAFSGSGAGSHLAAPAVGLTASPDGQGYWLATADGGVMSFGDAKFFGSNAGTHLGAPAVGLVVPQATPTAGIPLAYLTLDHQAAATCPGMPWAVLSGIGAVESDFGQSNLPGVHSGANFAGAAGPMQEGIGGAAGGTFFAYSHPVAKDMAPTLGGANPPSPYNPADAVYTAARYLCTNGAGQPATLNQAILAYNHSASYATEVQALASFYEGHGVSGNAVQLAMTQLGTPYVWGGTTPGVGFDCSGLTQWVYGRLGVALPRTSQAQYAALAHLPTNAPLAPGALLFFGPPTGPTHEGMYIGNGLMIDAPHTGAVVRVEPYKWSDYLGAALP
;
A
#
# COMPACT_ATOMS: atom_id res chain seq x y z
N MET A 1 -3.89 -15.73 7.50
CA MET A 1 -3.01 -16.88 7.81
C MET A 1 -3.39 -18.05 6.95
N ALA A 2 -2.45 -18.84 6.45
CA ALA A 2 -2.72 -20.07 5.70
C ALA A 2 -2.23 -21.31 6.45
N THR A 3 -2.87 -22.44 6.19
CA THR A 3 -2.47 -23.77 6.68
C THR A 3 -1.94 -24.65 5.54
N ALA A 4 -1.25 -25.74 5.90
CA ALA A 4 -0.59 -26.63 4.93
C ALA A 4 -1.56 -27.37 3.99
N ASP A 5 -2.85 -27.46 4.35
CA ASP A 5 -3.93 -27.96 3.51
C ASP A 5 -4.56 -26.89 2.60
N GLY A 6 -4.06 -25.65 2.68
CA GLY A 6 -4.51 -24.50 1.90
C GLY A 6 -5.74 -23.77 2.46
N THR A 7 -6.19 -24.10 3.67
CA THR A 7 -7.21 -23.29 4.34
C THR A 7 -6.63 -21.93 4.72
N VAL A 8 -7.36 -20.85 4.43
CA VAL A 8 -6.94 -19.48 4.79
C VAL A 8 -7.91 -18.90 5.80
N TYR A 9 -7.36 -18.51 6.94
CA TYR A 9 -8.05 -17.87 8.04
C TYR A 9 -7.78 -16.37 8.01
N PRO A 10 -8.79 -15.54 7.68
CA PRO A 10 -8.67 -14.09 7.81
C PRO A 10 -8.71 -13.66 9.27
N PHE A 11 -8.04 -12.56 9.58
CA PHE A 11 -8.12 -11.87 10.88
C PHE A 11 -8.46 -10.40 10.62
N GLY A 12 -9.12 -9.76 11.58
CA GLY A 12 -9.52 -8.35 11.44
C GLY A 12 -10.50 -8.13 10.28
N ASP A 13 -10.16 -7.21 9.40
CA ASP A 13 -10.91 -6.79 8.21
C ASP A 13 -10.49 -7.53 6.92
N ALA A 14 -9.53 -8.47 7.00
CA ALA A 14 -9.12 -9.27 5.86
C ALA A 14 -10.31 -10.00 5.27
N ALA A 15 -10.57 -9.80 3.97
CA ALA A 15 -11.69 -10.44 3.32
C ALA A 15 -11.44 -11.96 3.19
N PRO A 16 -12.44 -12.80 3.45
CA PRO A 16 -12.37 -14.22 3.14
C PRO A 16 -12.48 -14.39 1.63
N TYR A 17 -11.37 -14.25 0.91
CA TYR A 17 -11.27 -14.78 -0.46
C TYR A 17 -11.23 -16.29 -0.33
N SER A 18 -12.40 -16.90 -0.16
CA SER A 18 -12.52 -18.33 0.12
C SER A 18 -11.83 -19.11 -1.00
N ALA A 19 -10.95 -20.04 -0.62
CA ALA A 19 -10.86 -21.26 -1.41
C ALA A 19 -12.26 -21.88 -1.38
N GLY A 20 -12.86 -22.16 -2.54
CA GLY A 20 -14.09 -22.94 -2.61
C GLY A 20 -13.92 -24.34 -1.98
N PRO A 21 -14.79 -25.32 -2.29
CA PRO A 21 -14.62 -26.71 -1.79
C PRO A 21 -13.17 -27.22 -1.97
N PRO A 22 -12.72 -28.20 -1.16
CA PRO A 22 -11.30 -28.54 -0.98
C PRO A 22 -10.54 -28.57 -2.31
N GLN A 23 -9.62 -27.62 -2.46
CA GLN A 23 -8.78 -27.53 -3.62
C GLN A 23 -7.75 -28.66 -3.54
N HIS A 24 -7.69 -29.52 -4.55
CA HIS A 24 -6.65 -30.53 -4.64
C HIS A 24 -5.34 -29.86 -5.06
N PHE A 25 -4.51 -29.50 -4.08
CA PHE A 25 -3.16 -29.01 -4.31
C PHE A 25 -2.24 -30.16 -4.75
N VAL A 26 -1.38 -29.88 -5.72
CA VAL A 26 -0.24 -30.77 -6.02
C VAL A 26 0.87 -30.42 -5.05
N GLY A 27 0.97 -31.20 -3.98
CA GLY A 27 1.90 -30.95 -2.87
C GLY A 27 1.24 -30.26 -1.67
N LYS A 28 2.03 -30.01 -0.63
CA LYS A 28 1.58 -29.28 0.57
C LYS A 28 1.75 -27.78 0.35
N VAL A 29 0.82 -26.97 0.84
CA VAL A 29 1.01 -25.51 0.85
C VAL A 29 2.14 -25.18 1.82
N VAL A 30 3.06 -24.31 1.40
CA VAL A 30 4.25 -23.89 2.18
C VAL A 30 4.37 -22.38 2.31
N GLY A 31 3.67 -21.61 1.49
CA GLY A 31 3.71 -20.16 1.52
C GLY A 31 2.38 -19.53 1.14
N LEU A 32 2.19 -18.31 1.64
CA LEU A 32 1.06 -17.42 1.40
C LEU A 32 1.63 -16.03 1.10
N THR A 33 1.09 -15.36 0.10
CA THR A 33 1.50 -14.00 -0.30
C THR A 33 0.25 -13.21 -0.67
N ALA A 34 0.02 -12.05 -0.04
CA ALA A 34 -1.09 -11.17 -0.43
C ALA A 34 -0.75 -10.41 -1.73
N THR A 35 -1.77 -10.01 -2.48
CA THR A 35 -1.62 -8.97 -3.50
C THR A 35 -1.31 -7.62 -2.81
N PRO A 36 -0.57 -6.70 -3.46
CA PRO A 36 -0.27 -5.39 -2.85
C PRO A 36 -1.51 -4.56 -2.54
N ASP A 37 -2.59 -4.67 -3.31
CA ASP A 37 -3.87 -4.00 -3.01
C ASP A 37 -4.68 -4.70 -1.89
N GLY A 38 -4.25 -5.88 -1.45
CA GLY A 38 -4.95 -6.72 -0.49
C GLY A 38 -6.27 -7.31 -1.00
N GLY A 39 -6.56 -7.18 -2.29
CA GLY A 39 -7.75 -7.72 -2.95
C GLY A 39 -7.71 -9.23 -3.21
N GLY A 40 -6.58 -9.89 -2.91
CA GLY A 40 -6.36 -11.29 -3.17
C GLY A 40 -5.07 -11.85 -2.55
N TYR A 41 -4.77 -13.10 -2.87
CA TYR A 41 -3.53 -13.75 -2.45
C TYR A 41 -3.15 -14.93 -3.35
N TRP A 42 -1.87 -15.29 -3.31
CA TRP A 42 -1.30 -16.52 -3.85
C TRP A 42 -0.99 -17.51 -2.74
N LEU A 43 -1.24 -18.79 -3.02
CA LEU A 43 -0.70 -19.92 -2.26
C LEU A 43 0.35 -20.63 -3.10
N VAL A 44 1.46 -21.02 -2.48
CA VAL A 44 2.50 -21.83 -3.13
C VAL A 44 2.66 -23.18 -2.45
N THR A 45 2.82 -24.24 -3.22
CA THR A 45 3.09 -25.60 -2.72
C THR A 45 4.57 -25.95 -2.73
N ASP A 46 4.98 -26.95 -1.97
CA ASP A 46 6.35 -27.48 -1.94
C ASP A 46 6.83 -28.04 -3.30
N LYS A 47 5.89 -28.36 -4.20
CA LYS A 47 6.15 -28.74 -5.60
C LYS A 47 6.16 -27.55 -6.56
N GLY A 48 6.05 -26.33 -6.04
CA GLY A 48 6.04 -25.09 -6.78
C GLY A 48 4.75 -24.82 -7.55
N GLY A 49 3.64 -25.46 -7.17
CA GLY A 49 2.30 -25.10 -7.64
C GLY A 49 1.88 -23.77 -7.05
N VAL A 50 1.26 -22.92 -7.87
CA VAL A 50 0.76 -21.61 -7.44
C VAL A 50 -0.75 -21.58 -7.68
N SER A 51 -1.51 -21.21 -6.66
CA SER A 51 -2.96 -21.02 -6.72
C SER A 51 -3.31 -19.58 -6.39
N THR A 52 -4.32 -19.04 -7.08
CA THR A 52 -4.71 -17.63 -7.00
C THR A 52 -6.11 -17.48 -6.39
N PHE A 53 -6.30 -16.48 -5.53
CA PHE A 53 -7.57 -16.18 -4.87
C PHE A 53 -7.81 -14.67 -4.86
N GLY A 54 -9.08 -14.25 -4.91
CA GLY A 54 -9.44 -12.84 -5.04
C GLY A 54 -9.08 -12.29 -6.42
N ASP A 55 -8.42 -11.14 -6.47
CA ASP A 55 -7.93 -10.51 -7.70
C ASP A 55 -6.50 -10.93 -8.11
N ALA A 56 -5.87 -11.83 -7.34
CA ALA A 56 -4.54 -12.35 -7.64
C ALA A 56 -4.49 -12.95 -9.06
N LYS A 57 -3.54 -12.45 -9.87
CA LYS A 57 -3.39 -12.89 -11.26
C LYS A 57 -2.44 -14.11 -11.39
N PRO A 58 -2.68 -15.04 -12.32
CA PRO A 58 -1.80 -16.18 -12.53
C PRO A 58 -0.62 -15.81 -13.44
N PHE A 59 0.60 -15.78 -12.90
CA PHE A 59 1.82 -15.50 -13.68
C PHE A 59 2.65 -16.74 -14.05
N GLY A 60 2.24 -17.92 -13.60
CA GLY A 60 2.91 -19.19 -13.89
C GLY A 60 2.93 -20.14 -12.68
N SER A 61 3.71 -21.21 -12.79
CA SER A 61 4.10 -22.06 -11.65
C SER A 61 5.33 -22.88 -12.02
N ALA A 62 5.95 -23.54 -11.05
CA ALA A 62 7.04 -24.48 -11.32
C ALA A 62 6.58 -25.94 -11.49
N VAL A 63 5.26 -26.21 -11.48
CA VAL A 63 4.73 -27.56 -11.71
C VAL A 63 5.12 -28.05 -13.11
N GLY A 64 5.62 -29.29 -13.18
CA GLY A 64 6.13 -29.88 -14.42
C GLY A 64 7.59 -29.52 -14.74
N LYS A 65 8.22 -28.64 -13.95
CA LYS A 65 9.68 -28.46 -13.92
C LYS A 65 10.25 -29.35 -12.82
N THR A 66 11.38 -30.00 -13.06
CA THR A 66 12.10 -30.72 -12.00
C THR A 66 12.75 -29.70 -11.07
N LEU A 67 12.14 -29.46 -9.91
CA LEU A 67 12.76 -28.67 -8.85
C LEU A 67 13.91 -29.45 -8.22
N ALA A 68 15.09 -28.83 -8.12
CA ALA A 68 16.25 -29.43 -7.44
C ALA A 68 16.04 -29.53 -5.92
N ALA A 69 15.26 -28.61 -5.35
CA ALA A 69 14.80 -28.63 -3.97
C ALA A 69 13.35 -28.11 -3.86
N PRO A 70 12.62 -28.46 -2.79
CA PRO A 70 11.25 -27.99 -2.60
C PRO A 70 11.15 -26.47 -2.59
N ALA A 71 10.04 -25.93 -3.09
CA ALA A 71 9.71 -24.53 -2.87
C ALA A 71 9.51 -24.26 -1.37
N VAL A 72 9.90 -23.07 -0.92
CA VAL A 72 9.77 -22.65 0.49
C VAL A 72 8.89 -21.41 0.64
N ASN A 73 8.91 -20.49 -0.33
CA ASN A 73 8.06 -19.32 -0.30
C ASN A 73 7.87 -18.73 -1.71
N LEU A 74 6.88 -17.84 -1.85
CA LEU A 74 6.62 -16.99 -2.98
C LEU A 74 6.55 -15.54 -2.47
N THR A 75 7.01 -14.58 -3.25
CA THR A 75 6.88 -13.15 -2.89
C THR A 75 6.57 -12.32 -4.13
N ALA A 76 5.56 -11.47 -4.03
CA ALA A 76 5.09 -10.63 -5.12
C ALA A 76 6.00 -9.42 -5.34
N THR A 77 6.00 -8.91 -6.58
CA THR A 77 6.49 -7.57 -6.89
C THR A 77 5.57 -6.52 -6.26
N SER A 78 6.09 -5.31 -6.04
CA SER A 78 5.36 -4.21 -5.40
C SER A 78 4.15 -3.73 -6.21
N ASP A 79 4.17 -3.90 -7.54
CA ASP A 79 3.04 -3.65 -8.44
C ASP A 79 2.04 -4.83 -8.54
N GLY A 80 2.39 -5.99 -7.99
CA GLY A 80 1.57 -7.20 -8.03
C GLY A 80 1.49 -7.87 -9.39
N GLN A 81 2.35 -7.49 -10.34
CA GLN A 81 2.35 -7.94 -11.73
C GLN A 81 3.33 -9.10 -12.00
N GLY A 82 4.00 -9.57 -10.94
CA GLY A 82 4.88 -10.73 -10.94
C GLY A 82 5.15 -11.26 -9.54
N TYR A 83 5.91 -12.35 -9.48
CA TYR A 83 6.45 -12.86 -8.22
C TYR A 83 7.72 -13.68 -8.42
N TRP A 84 8.48 -13.79 -7.35
CA TRP A 84 9.61 -14.70 -7.22
C TRP A 84 9.20 -15.92 -6.40
N LEU A 85 9.66 -17.09 -6.81
CA LEU A 85 9.53 -18.34 -6.06
C LEU A 85 10.92 -18.78 -5.59
N ALA A 86 11.06 -18.98 -4.27
CA ALA A 86 12.29 -19.43 -3.64
C ALA A 86 12.24 -20.93 -3.31
N THR A 87 13.35 -21.64 -3.48
CA THR A 87 13.52 -23.07 -3.13
C THR A 87 14.52 -23.27 -2.01
N ALA A 88 14.43 -24.41 -1.31
CA ALA A 88 15.22 -24.70 -0.12
C ALA A 88 16.75 -24.77 -0.37
N ASP A 89 17.18 -24.98 -1.60
CA ASP A 89 18.59 -24.90 -2.02
C ASP A 89 19.04 -23.46 -2.37
N GLY A 90 18.18 -22.47 -2.15
CA GLY A 90 18.44 -21.06 -2.47
C GLY A 90 18.15 -20.69 -3.91
N GLY A 91 17.54 -21.58 -4.69
CA GLY A 91 17.06 -21.27 -6.03
C GLY A 91 16.00 -20.17 -6.01
N VAL A 92 16.06 -19.24 -6.96
CA VAL A 92 15.03 -18.22 -7.19
C VAL A 92 14.55 -18.32 -8.62
N MET A 93 13.23 -18.31 -8.82
CA MET A 93 12.59 -18.31 -10.13
C MET A 93 11.66 -17.11 -10.24
N SER A 94 11.76 -16.38 -11.34
CA SER A 94 10.88 -15.24 -11.66
C SER A 94 9.68 -15.67 -12.50
N PHE A 95 8.53 -15.08 -12.22
CA PHE A 95 7.29 -15.20 -12.99
C PHE A 95 6.65 -13.82 -13.16
N GLY A 96 5.94 -13.62 -14.26
CA GLY A 96 5.39 -12.31 -14.61
C GLY A 96 6.49 -11.34 -14.99
N ASP A 97 6.46 -10.12 -14.46
CA ASP A 97 7.49 -9.10 -14.67
C ASP A 97 8.61 -9.09 -13.62
N ALA A 98 8.58 -10.02 -12.65
CA ALA A 98 9.52 -10.08 -11.54
C ALA A 98 10.99 -10.12 -12.00
N PRO A 99 11.79 -9.04 -11.79
CA PRO A 99 13.16 -8.99 -12.28
C PRO A 99 14.08 -9.97 -11.53
N PHE A 100 14.93 -10.70 -12.26
CA PHE A 100 15.84 -11.68 -11.65
C PHE A 100 17.15 -11.03 -11.18
N PHE A 101 17.36 -10.97 -9.86
CA PHE A 101 18.57 -10.35 -9.26
C PHE A 101 19.66 -11.35 -8.84
N GLY A 102 19.36 -12.64 -8.78
CA GLY A 102 20.34 -13.68 -8.48
C GLY A 102 19.75 -14.94 -7.86
N SER A 103 20.60 -15.88 -7.47
CA SER A 103 20.17 -17.14 -6.86
C SER A 103 21.31 -17.74 -6.03
N GLY A 104 20.93 -18.31 -4.88
CA GLY A 104 21.83 -19.06 -4.00
C GLY A 104 22.22 -20.44 -4.54
N ALA A 105 21.44 -21.00 -5.48
CA ALA A 105 21.61 -22.39 -5.95
C ALA A 105 22.94 -22.69 -6.67
N SER A 106 23.72 -21.66 -7.02
CA SER A 106 25.05 -21.82 -7.63
C SER A 106 26.12 -22.32 -6.66
N LYS A 107 25.88 -22.25 -5.34
CA LYS A 107 26.77 -22.75 -4.29
C LYS A 107 25.95 -23.50 -3.24
N PRO A 108 26.45 -24.63 -2.70
CA PRO A 108 25.76 -25.33 -1.61
C PRO A 108 25.56 -24.38 -0.42
N LEU A 109 24.31 -24.21 0.01
CA LEU A 109 24.01 -23.50 1.25
C LEU A 109 24.38 -24.37 2.46
N ALA A 110 24.84 -23.74 3.53
CA ALA A 110 25.15 -24.43 4.80
C ALA A 110 23.89 -24.97 5.48
N ALA A 111 22.75 -24.31 5.26
CA ALA A 111 21.43 -24.72 5.71
C ALA A 111 20.39 -24.34 4.65
N PRO A 112 19.22 -25.01 4.62
CA PRO A 112 18.21 -24.71 3.62
C PRO A 112 17.68 -23.28 3.75
N ALA A 113 17.32 -22.66 2.62
CA ALA A 113 16.57 -21.42 2.60
C ALA A 113 15.19 -21.62 3.24
N VAL A 114 14.71 -20.62 3.98
CA VAL A 114 13.44 -20.66 4.72
C VAL A 114 12.48 -19.55 4.32
N GLY A 115 12.99 -18.46 3.74
CA GLY A 115 12.16 -17.34 3.32
C GLY A 115 12.93 -16.34 2.48
N MET A 116 12.16 -15.44 1.87
CA MET A 116 12.66 -14.38 1.01
C MET A 116 11.81 -13.13 1.24
N THR A 117 12.42 -11.95 1.12
CA THR A 117 11.70 -10.67 1.19
C THR A 117 12.38 -9.66 0.26
N PRO A 118 11.62 -8.89 -0.56
CA PRO A 118 12.18 -7.90 -1.47
C PRO A 118 12.60 -6.63 -0.74
N THR A 119 13.46 -5.85 -1.38
CA THR A 119 13.68 -4.44 -1.00
C THR A 119 12.41 -3.63 -1.27
N PRO A 120 12.15 -2.54 -0.51
CA PRO A 120 10.94 -1.73 -0.72
C PRO A 120 10.82 -1.14 -2.13
N ASP A 121 11.94 -0.85 -2.78
CA ASP A 121 11.98 -0.34 -4.15
C ASP A 121 11.86 -1.44 -5.23
N GLY A 122 11.85 -2.71 -4.83
CA GLY A 122 11.74 -3.87 -5.72
C GLY A 122 12.98 -4.15 -6.57
N GLN A 123 14.12 -3.51 -6.30
CA GLN A 123 15.37 -3.67 -7.07
C GLN A 123 16.31 -4.79 -6.52
N GLY A 124 15.86 -5.49 -5.49
CA GLY A 124 16.62 -6.55 -4.85
C GLY A 124 15.78 -7.41 -3.92
N TYR A 125 16.42 -8.41 -3.32
CA TYR A 125 15.82 -9.22 -2.27
C TYR A 125 16.87 -9.87 -1.37
N TRP A 126 16.42 -10.21 -0.18
CA TRP A 126 17.15 -11.06 0.76
C TRP A 126 16.56 -12.47 0.79
N LEU A 127 17.44 -13.46 0.88
CA LEU A 127 17.11 -14.85 1.21
C LEU A 127 17.66 -15.19 2.59
N ALA A 128 16.85 -15.82 3.43
CA ALA A 128 17.28 -16.31 4.74
C ALA A 128 17.40 -17.84 4.76
N THR A 129 18.35 -18.36 5.53
CA THR A 129 18.58 -19.80 5.73
C THR A 129 18.32 -20.22 7.17
N ALA A 130 18.03 -21.51 7.39
CA ALA A 130 17.61 -22.05 8.67
C ALA A 130 18.67 -21.92 9.79
N ASP A 131 19.95 -21.75 9.44
CA ASP A 131 21.05 -21.44 10.37
C ASP A 131 21.20 -19.94 10.66
N GLY A 132 20.29 -19.10 10.13
CA GLY A 132 20.31 -17.64 10.28
C GLY A 132 21.17 -16.90 9.27
N GLY A 133 21.69 -17.59 8.25
CA GLY A 133 22.34 -16.97 7.10
C GLY A 133 21.40 -16.02 6.36
N VAL A 134 21.94 -14.91 5.85
CA VAL A 134 21.23 -13.96 4.99
C VAL A 134 22.06 -13.75 3.73
N LEU A 135 21.45 -13.96 2.57
CA LEU A 135 22.03 -13.71 1.25
C LEU A 135 21.32 -12.51 0.62
N SER A 136 22.10 -11.56 0.10
CA SER A 136 21.60 -10.36 -0.56
C SER A 136 21.79 -10.44 -2.07
N PHE A 137 20.77 -10.00 -2.84
CA PHE A 137 20.80 -9.93 -4.29
C PHE A 137 20.23 -8.59 -4.78
N GLY A 138 20.73 -8.11 -5.92
CA GLY A 138 20.35 -6.80 -6.44
C GLY A 138 20.97 -5.68 -5.62
N ASP A 139 20.15 -4.71 -5.21
CA ASP A 139 20.54 -3.58 -4.37
C ASP A 139 20.39 -3.85 -2.85
N ALA A 140 19.87 -5.01 -2.47
CA ALA A 140 19.61 -5.39 -1.09
C ALA A 140 20.85 -5.25 -0.17
N GLY A 141 20.80 -4.30 0.77
CA GLY A 141 21.88 -4.04 1.72
C GLY A 141 22.09 -5.17 2.72
N PHE A 142 23.34 -5.56 3.00
CA PHE A 142 23.63 -6.58 4.02
C PHE A 142 23.78 -5.95 5.42
N PHE A 143 22.78 -6.15 6.28
CA PHE A 143 22.75 -5.57 7.64
C PHE A 143 23.19 -6.52 8.76
N GLY A 144 23.39 -7.81 8.46
CA GLY A 144 23.94 -8.79 9.38
C GLY A 144 23.43 -10.21 9.15
N SER A 145 23.80 -11.13 10.02
CA SER A 145 23.33 -12.51 9.93
C SER A 145 23.44 -13.21 11.29
N GLY A 146 22.54 -14.16 11.54
CA GLY A 146 22.63 -15.09 12.68
C GLY A 146 23.62 -16.25 12.45
N ALA A 147 24.09 -16.47 11.22
CA ALA A 147 24.98 -17.58 10.89
C ALA A 147 26.33 -17.50 11.62
N GLY A 148 26.90 -18.67 11.91
CA GLY A 148 28.19 -18.80 12.61
C GLY A 148 28.09 -18.74 14.14
N LYS A 149 26.88 -18.55 14.69
CA LYS A 149 26.57 -18.75 16.11
C LYS A 149 25.52 -19.86 16.25
N PRO A 150 25.59 -20.72 17.28
CA PRO A 150 24.53 -21.69 17.53
C PRO A 150 23.21 -20.95 17.81
N LEU A 151 22.21 -21.15 16.95
CA LEU A 151 20.84 -20.72 17.23
C LEU A 151 20.17 -21.73 18.16
N ALA A 152 19.35 -21.26 19.09
CA ALA A 152 18.56 -22.13 19.97
C ALA A 152 17.51 -22.94 19.20
N ALA A 153 17.00 -22.38 18.10
CA ALA A 153 16.12 -23.01 17.14
C ALA A 153 16.40 -22.47 15.73
N PRO A 154 16.06 -23.22 14.66
CA PRO A 154 16.30 -22.76 13.30
C PRO A 154 15.50 -21.48 12.99
N ALA A 155 16.06 -20.65 12.13
CA ALA A 155 15.33 -19.53 11.52
C ALA A 155 14.16 -20.05 10.69
N VAL A 156 13.04 -19.33 10.68
CA VAL A 156 11.82 -19.70 9.94
C VAL A 156 11.35 -18.60 8.99
N SER A 157 11.72 -17.34 9.25
CA SER A 157 11.35 -16.23 8.36
C SER A 157 12.32 -15.06 8.47
N LEU A 158 12.29 -14.21 7.44
CA LEU A 158 12.95 -12.92 7.37
C LEU A 158 11.94 -11.88 6.89
N THR A 159 11.94 -10.71 7.52
CA THR A 159 11.04 -9.60 7.17
C THR A 159 11.82 -8.31 7.18
N ALA A 160 11.82 -7.58 6.07
CA ALA A 160 12.45 -6.26 5.98
C ALA A 160 11.66 -5.19 6.77
N THR A 161 12.37 -4.17 7.23
CA THR A 161 11.75 -2.92 7.68
C THR A 161 11.10 -2.20 6.49
N PRO A 162 10.04 -1.39 6.68
CA PRO A 162 9.39 -0.69 5.58
C PRO A 162 10.31 0.23 4.76
N ASP A 163 11.36 0.76 5.38
CA ASP A 163 12.37 1.60 4.70
C ASP A 163 13.50 0.80 4.05
N GLY A 164 13.55 -0.52 4.28
CA GLY A 164 14.56 -1.42 3.73
C GLY A 164 15.94 -1.31 4.35
N GLN A 165 16.10 -0.58 5.47
CA GLN A 165 17.39 -0.33 6.13
C GLN A 165 17.74 -1.36 7.20
N GLY A 166 16.91 -2.40 7.33
CA GLY A 166 17.05 -3.46 8.30
C GLY A 166 16.09 -4.62 8.07
N TYR A 167 16.21 -5.63 8.93
CA TYR A 167 15.29 -6.77 8.93
C TYR A 167 15.25 -7.49 10.28
N TRP A 168 14.12 -8.14 10.51
CA TRP A 168 13.92 -9.12 11.57
C TRP A 168 14.11 -10.53 11.03
N LEU A 169 14.78 -11.38 11.81
CA LEU A 169 14.85 -12.82 11.59
C LEU A 169 14.18 -13.54 12.75
N ALA A 170 13.15 -14.33 12.46
CA ALA A 170 12.44 -15.10 13.48
C ALA A 170 12.91 -16.56 13.50
N THR A 171 12.95 -17.16 14.69
CA THR A 171 13.32 -18.57 14.91
C THR A 171 12.14 -19.40 15.39
N ALA A 172 12.19 -20.72 15.19
CA ALA A 172 11.07 -21.62 15.47
C ALA A 172 10.66 -21.69 16.96
N ASP A 173 11.54 -21.33 17.88
CA ASP A 173 11.24 -21.17 19.31
C ASP A 173 10.60 -19.81 19.66
N GLY A 174 10.40 -18.94 18.66
CA GLY A 174 9.84 -17.60 18.82
C GLY A 174 10.86 -16.51 19.07
N GLY A 175 12.16 -16.82 18.99
CA GLY A 175 13.23 -15.84 19.01
C GLY A 175 13.10 -14.84 17.86
N VAL A 176 13.44 -13.58 18.12
CA VAL A 176 13.50 -12.53 17.09
C VAL A 176 14.86 -11.86 17.19
N MET A 177 15.61 -11.88 16.09
CA MET A 177 16.86 -11.15 15.93
C MET A 177 16.64 -9.94 15.03
N THR A 178 17.32 -8.85 15.34
CA THR A 178 17.22 -7.56 14.63
C THR A 178 18.55 -7.21 14.00
N PHE A 179 18.51 -6.71 12.76
CA PHE A 179 19.67 -6.25 12.02
C PHE A 179 19.36 -4.92 11.33
N GLY A 180 20.36 -4.06 11.20
CA GLY A 180 20.16 -2.71 10.66
C GLY A 180 19.40 -1.82 11.65
N ASP A 181 18.39 -1.13 11.15
CA ASP A 181 17.52 -0.24 11.92
C ASP A 181 16.30 -0.95 12.55
N ALA A 182 16.09 -2.24 12.25
CA ALA A 182 14.97 -3.03 12.76
C ALA A 182 14.88 -2.97 14.30
N ALA A 183 13.78 -2.40 14.82
CA ALA A 183 13.58 -2.24 16.25
C ALA A 183 13.16 -3.56 16.92
N PHE A 184 13.75 -3.90 18.07
CA PHE A 184 13.31 -5.07 18.84
C PHE A 184 12.07 -4.72 19.69
N SER A 185 10.91 -5.27 19.32
CA SER A 185 9.63 -4.97 20.00
C SER A 185 9.13 -6.12 20.88
N GLY A 186 9.84 -7.26 20.91
CA GLY A 186 9.55 -8.41 21.77
C GLY A 186 9.84 -9.77 21.13
N SER A 187 9.64 -10.86 21.86
CA SER A 187 9.90 -12.22 21.36
C SER A 187 9.04 -13.27 22.09
N GLY A 188 8.75 -14.38 21.42
CA GLY A 188 8.10 -15.56 21.99
C GLY A 188 9.03 -16.55 22.70
N ALA A 189 10.37 -16.39 22.60
CA ALA A 189 11.34 -17.38 23.12
C ALA A 189 11.36 -17.56 24.66
N GLY A 190 10.59 -16.76 25.41
CA GLY A 190 10.51 -16.84 26.87
C GLY A 190 9.22 -17.45 27.44
N SER A 191 8.22 -17.75 26.61
CA SER A 191 6.87 -18.12 27.06
C SER A 191 6.52 -19.61 26.89
N HIS A 192 7.46 -20.45 26.45
CA HIS A 192 7.20 -21.83 26.00
C HIS A 192 6.05 -21.87 24.98
N LEU A 193 6.37 -21.62 23.71
CA LEU A 193 5.37 -21.71 22.65
C LEU A 193 4.73 -23.11 22.61
N ALA A 194 3.40 -23.16 22.50
CA ALA A 194 2.65 -24.41 22.36
C ALA A 194 2.94 -25.13 21.04
N ALA A 195 3.36 -24.37 20.03
CA ALA A 195 3.80 -24.85 18.72
C ALA A 195 4.89 -23.93 18.16
N PRO A 196 5.75 -24.42 17.25
CA PRO A 196 6.85 -23.61 16.73
C PRO A 196 6.33 -22.39 15.97
N ALA A 197 7.08 -21.29 16.02
CA ALA A 197 6.85 -20.15 15.14
C ALA A 197 7.05 -20.57 13.68
N VAL A 198 6.22 -20.02 12.79
CA VAL A 198 6.22 -20.32 11.35
C VAL A 198 6.44 -19.07 10.49
N GLY A 199 6.30 -17.88 11.08
CA GLY A 199 6.60 -16.64 10.38
C GLY A 199 6.43 -15.41 11.24
N LEU A 200 7.03 -14.33 10.78
CA LEU A 200 6.92 -12.97 11.31
C LEU A 200 6.49 -12.06 10.15
N THR A 201 5.67 -11.06 10.44
CA THR A 201 5.30 -10.02 9.48
C THR A 201 5.21 -8.67 10.21
N ALA A 202 5.75 -7.62 9.59
CA ALA A 202 5.85 -6.29 10.19
C ALA A 202 4.50 -5.57 10.20
N SER A 203 4.32 -4.66 11.16
CA SER A 203 3.27 -3.65 11.09
C SER A 203 3.51 -2.68 9.91
N PRO A 204 2.46 -2.05 9.37
CA PRO A 204 2.61 -1.11 8.25
C PRO A 204 3.58 0.05 8.52
N ASP A 205 3.64 0.53 9.76
CA ASP A 205 4.51 1.59 10.27
C ASP A 205 5.88 1.08 10.77
N GLY A 206 6.07 -0.23 10.81
CA GLY A 206 7.36 -0.86 11.10
C GLY A 206 7.85 -0.75 12.55
N GLN A 207 7.06 -0.24 13.49
CA GLN A 207 7.46 -0.19 14.91
C GLN A 207 7.08 -1.45 15.68
N GLY A 208 6.55 -2.46 14.99
CA GLY A 208 6.12 -3.71 15.58
C GLY A 208 5.94 -4.81 14.54
N TYR A 209 5.49 -5.97 15.02
CA TYR A 209 5.28 -7.15 14.20
C TYR A 209 4.34 -8.15 14.85
N TRP A 210 3.75 -8.99 14.01
CA TRP A 210 3.07 -10.21 14.42
C TRP A 210 3.98 -11.42 14.24
N LEU A 211 3.97 -12.31 15.24
CA LEU A 211 4.63 -13.60 15.19
C LEU A 211 3.57 -14.71 15.19
N ALA A 212 3.59 -15.56 14.16
CA ALA A 212 2.63 -16.64 13.98
C ALA A 212 3.24 -18.01 14.35
N THR A 213 2.43 -18.90 14.92
CA THR A 213 2.81 -20.26 15.30
C THR A 213 2.02 -21.33 14.55
N ALA A 214 2.58 -22.54 14.45
CA ALA A 214 2.03 -23.64 13.65
C ALA A 214 0.65 -24.13 14.11
N ASP A 215 0.27 -23.89 15.37
CA ASP A 215 -1.06 -24.18 15.93
C ASP A 215 -2.08 -23.06 15.66
N GLY A 216 -1.70 -22.02 14.91
CA GLY A 216 -2.55 -20.88 14.59
C GLY A 216 -2.46 -19.74 15.59
N GLY A 217 -1.56 -19.82 16.56
CA GLY A 217 -1.26 -18.72 17.46
C GLY A 217 -0.75 -17.49 16.71
N VAL A 218 -1.20 -16.31 17.14
CA VAL A 218 -0.67 -15.02 16.71
C VAL A 218 -0.31 -14.22 17.95
N MET A 219 0.91 -13.71 18.00
CA MET A 219 1.39 -12.79 19.03
C MET A 219 1.67 -11.43 18.40
N SER A 220 1.40 -10.38 19.15
CA SER A 220 1.58 -8.99 18.74
C SER A 220 2.67 -8.32 19.57
N PHE A 221 3.57 -7.59 18.93
CA PHE A 221 4.67 -6.88 19.56
C PHE A 221 4.77 -5.46 19.01
N GLY A 222 5.13 -4.50 19.86
CA GLY A 222 5.22 -3.08 19.47
C GLY A 222 3.84 -2.46 19.21
N ASP A 223 3.71 -1.77 18.08
CA ASP A 223 2.46 -1.14 17.60
C ASP A 223 1.47 -2.14 16.95
N ALA A 224 1.90 -3.38 16.71
CA ALA A 224 1.14 -4.36 15.95
C ALA A 224 -0.17 -4.71 16.67
N LYS A 225 -1.29 -4.17 16.20
CA LYS A 225 -2.62 -4.39 16.78
C LYS A 225 -3.00 -5.87 16.76
N PHE A 226 -3.46 -6.41 17.88
CA PHE A 226 -3.91 -7.80 17.93
C PHE A 226 -5.28 -7.97 17.29
N PHE A 227 -5.37 -8.80 16.25
CA PHE A 227 -6.60 -9.05 15.47
C PHE A 227 -7.25 -10.42 15.72
N GLY A 228 -6.74 -11.17 16.70
CA GLY A 228 -7.19 -12.52 17.02
C GLY A 228 -6.11 -13.58 16.80
N SER A 229 -6.43 -14.80 17.20
CA SER A 229 -5.55 -15.96 17.18
C SER A 229 -6.40 -17.22 17.08
N ASN A 230 -5.91 -18.24 16.37
CA ASN A 230 -6.55 -19.55 16.26
C ASN A 230 -5.92 -20.59 17.22
N ALA A 231 -5.02 -20.17 18.12
CA ALA A 231 -4.49 -21.08 19.14
C ALA A 231 -5.64 -21.71 19.96
N GLY A 232 -5.63 -23.04 20.05
CA GLY A 232 -6.64 -23.80 20.80
C GLY A 232 -7.96 -24.09 20.06
N THR A 233 -8.15 -23.64 18.82
CA THR A 233 -9.37 -23.93 18.03
C THR A 233 -9.27 -25.16 17.13
N HIS A 234 -8.21 -25.97 17.25
CA HIS A 234 -7.89 -27.12 16.38
C HIS A 234 -7.93 -26.75 14.89
N LEU A 235 -6.82 -26.25 14.36
CA LEU A 235 -6.62 -26.15 12.92
C LEU A 235 -6.66 -27.53 12.25
N GLY A 236 -7.23 -27.62 11.04
CA GLY A 236 -7.24 -28.85 10.25
C GLY A 236 -5.85 -29.30 9.78
N ALA A 237 -4.91 -28.35 9.67
CA ALA A 237 -3.51 -28.59 9.36
C ALA A 237 -2.64 -27.47 10.00
N PRO A 238 -1.32 -27.66 10.16
CA PRO A 238 -0.44 -26.63 10.71
C PRO A 238 -0.47 -25.35 9.87
N ALA A 239 -0.45 -24.20 10.54
CA ALA A 239 -0.21 -22.91 9.89
C ALA A 239 1.17 -22.90 9.22
N VAL A 240 1.28 -22.27 8.06
CA VAL A 240 2.53 -22.15 7.29
C VAL A 240 2.99 -20.72 7.13
N GLY A 241 2.14 -19.75 7.47
CA GLY A 241 2.50 -18.34 7.42
C GLY A 241 1.33 -17.41 7.73
N LEU A 242 1.69 -16.17 8.03
CA LEU A 242 0.81 -15.03 8.18
C LEU A 242 1.35 -13.93 7.27
N VAL A 243 0.46 -13.29 6.52
CA VAL A 243 0.78 -12.11 5.74
C VAL A 243 -0.18 -11.00 6.13
N VAL A 244 0.34 -9.79 6.10
CA VAL A 244 -0.45 -8.57 6.11
C VAL A 244 -0.39 -8.05 4.67
N PRO A 245 -1.53 -7.75 4.03
CA PRO A 245 -1.51 -7.00 2.79
C PRO A 245 -0.73 -5.71 3.02
N GLN A 246 0.39 -5.58 2.34
CA GLN A 246 1.10 -4.32 2.28
C GLN A 246 0.24 -3.44 1.41
N ALA A 247 -0.70 -2.67 1.98
CA ALA A 247 -1.13 -1.44 1.33
C ALA A 247 0.09 -0.53 1.31
N THR A 248 1.06 -0.83 0.45
CA THR A 248 2.21 0.04 0.24
C THR A 248 1.60 1.34 -0.26
N PRO A 249 1.87 2.47 0.42
CA PRO A 249 1.48 3.79 -0.03
C PRO A 249 1.66 3.96 -1.54
N THR A 250 2.74 3.41 -2.11
CA THR A 250 3.14 3.48 -3.52
C THR A 250 2.56 2.41 -4.46
N ALA A 251 1.71 1.50 -3.97
CA ALA A 251 1.10 0.46 -4.80
C ALA A 251 0.34 1.10 -5.99
N GLY A 252 0.67 0.67 -7.20
CA GLY A 252 0.07 1.18 -8.45
C GLY A 252 0.82 2.33 -9.13
N ILE A 253 1.89 2.88 -8.54
CA ILE A 253 2.79 3.81 -9.25
C ILE A 253 3.79 2.99 -10.08
N PRO A 254 3.88 3.16 -11.41
CA PRO A 254 4.95 2.52 -12.18
C PRO A 254 6.31 2.99 -11.69
N LEU A 255 7.24 2.05 -11.43
CA LEU A 255 8.56 2.34 -10.84
C LEU A 255 9.35 3.44 -11.56
N ALA A 256 9.19 3.53 -12.89
CA ALA A 256 9.81 4.57 -13.70
C ALA A 256 9.29 5.98 -13.35
N TYR A 257 8.00 6.14 -13.05
CA TYR A 257 7.42 7.40 -12.58
C TYR A 257 7.80 7.68 -11.13
N LEU A 258 7.75 6.69 -10.24
CA LEU A 258 8.17 6.86 -8.85
C LEU A 258 9.61 7.41 -8.76
N THR A 259 10.52 6.85 -9.55
CA THR A 259 11.91 7.31 -9.63
C THR A 259 12.00 8.75 -10.15
N LEU A 260 11.25 9.07 -11.21
CA LEU A 260 11.21 10.42 -11.78
C LEU A 260 10.61 11.44 -10.82
N ASP A 261 9.55 11.08 -10.10
CA ASP A 261 8.84 11.96 -9.15
C ASP A 261 9.76 12.35 -8.00
N HIS A 262 10.50 11.38 -7.42
CA HIS A 262 11.50 11.68 -6.40
C HIS A 262 12.62 12.60 -6.91
N GLN A 263 13.16 12.32 -8.11
CA GLN A 263 14.27 13.08 -8.68
C GLN A 263 13.85 14.50 -9.09
N ALA A 264 12.70 14.62 -9.75
CA ALA A 264 12.15 15.90 -10.16
C ALA A 264 11.74 16.74 -8.95
N ALA A 265 11.14 16.13 -7.92
CA ALA A 265 10.80 16.85 -6.70
C ALA A 265 12.02 17.37 -5.95
N ALA A 266 13.13 16.61 -5.94
CA ALA A 266 14.38 17.05 -5.34
C ALA A 266 14.95 18.33 -5.99
N THR A 267 14.54 18.70 -7.21
CA THR A 267 14.93 19.96 -7.84
C THR A 267 14.21 21.19 -7.25
N CYS A 268 13.16 20.98 -6.46
CA CYS A 268 12.43 22.02 -5.75
C CYS A 268 12.46 21.76 -4.23
N PRO A 269 13.32 22.47 -3.48
CA PRO A 269 13.40 22.28 -2.03
C PRO A 269 12.04 22.40 -1.33
N GLY A 270 11.65 21.35 -0.61
CA GLY A 270 10.41 21.29 0.17
C GLY A 270 9.16 20.85 -0.60
N MET A 271 9.27 20.55 -1.91
CA MET A 271 8.14 20.00 -2.66
C MET A 271 7.97 18.51 -2.35
N PRO A 272 6.75 18.04 -1.98
CA PRO A 272 6.54 16.62 -1.76
C PRO A 272 6.50 15.87 -3.10
N TRP A 273 7.30 14.81 -3.23
CA TRP A 273 7.36 14.00 -4.45
C TRP A 273 6.01 13.38 -4.80
N ALA A 274 5.24 13.01 -3.78
CA ALA A 274 3.94 12.37 -3.89
C ALA A 274 2.88 13.24 -4.58
N VAL A 275 3.08 14.56 -4.64
CA VAL A 275 2.22 15.47 -5.39
C VAL A 275 2.38 15.24 -6.90
N LEU A 276 3.58 14.96 -7.38
CA LEU A 276 3.81 14.59 -8.78
C LEU A 276 3.13 13.25 -9.09
N SER A 277 3.23 12.28 -8.18
CA SER A 277 2.55 10.99 -8.34
C SER A 277 1.03 11.12 -8.31
N GLY A 278 0.49 11.98 -7.44
CA GLY A 278 -0.94 12.32 -7.40
C GLY A 278 -1.43 12.92 -8.72
N ILE A 279 -0.65 13.82 -9.32
CA ILE A 279 -0.97 14.40 -10.64
C ILE A 279 -0.91 13.31 -11.72
N GLY A 280 0.15 12.50 -11.77
CA GLY A 280 0.28 11.43 -12.76
C GLY A 280 -0.87 10.43 -12.70
N ALA A 281 -1.32 10.07 -11.49
CA ALA A 281 -2.48 9.21 -11.27
C ALA A 281 -3.78 9.83 -11.80
N VAL A 282 -4.11 11.05 -11.37
CA VAL A 282 -5.37 11.73 -11.74
C VAL A 282 -5.45 12.05 -13.23
N GLU A 283 -4.34 12.51 -13.82
CA GLU A 283 -4.34 13.00 -15.20
C GLU A 283 -4.42 11.87 -16.22
N SER A 284 -3.74 10.74 -15.98
CA SER A 284 -3.64 9.71 -17.01
C SER A 284 -3.27 8.31 -16.52
N ASP A 285 -3.34 8.01 -15.23
CA ASP A 285 -2.83 6.76 -14.66
C ASP A 285 -1.37 6.52 -15.10
N PHE A 286 -0.52 7.54 -14.92
CA PHE A 286 0.91 7.51 -15.28
C PHE A 286 1.15 7.24 -16.77
N GLY A 287 0.28 7.76 -17.62
CA GLY A 287 0.33 7.58 -19.06
C GLY A 287 -0.17 6.22 -19.55
N GLN A 288 -0.83 5.42 -18.70
CA GLN A 288 -1.42 4.13 -19.10
C GLN A 288 -2.84 4.29 -19.68
N SER A 289 -3.49 5.43 -19.40
CA SER A 289 -4.83 5.73 -19.88
C SER A 289 -4.90 5.99 -21.38
N ASN A 290 -5.99 5.52 -22.02
CA ASN A 290 -6.29 5.80 -23.44
C ASN A 290 -7.03 7.13 -23.66
N LEU A 291 -7.04 8.03 -22.67
CA LEU A 291 -7.70 9.33 -22.80
C LEU A 291 -7.05 10.18 -23.91
N PRO A 292 -7.83 11.07 -24.56
CA PRO A 292 -7.30 12.00 -25.56
C PRO A 292 -6.12 12.81 -25.03
N GLY A 293 -5.09 13.00 -25.86
CA GLY A 293 -3.91 13.81 -25.51
C GLY A 293 -2.82 13.07 -24.71
N VAL A 294 -3.07 11.89 -24.14
CA VAL A 294 -2.08 11.16 -23.33
C VAL A 294 -0.89 10.69 -24.17
N HIS A 295 -1.15 10.00 -25.29
CA HIS A 295 -0.10 9.42 -26.13
C HIS A 295 0.22 10.22 -27.39
N SER A 296 -0.70 11.07 -27.85
CA SER A 296 -0.52 11.93 -29.02
C SER A 296 -1.61 13.01 -29.09
N GLY A 297 -1.32 14.10 -29.81
CA GLY A 297 -2.23 15.23 -29.95
C GLY A 297 -2.52 15.92 -28.61
N ALA A 298 -3.53 16.78 -28.59
CA ALA A 298 -4.00 17.42 -27.37
C ALA A 298 -5.41 16.91 -27.02
N ASN A 299 -5.77 16.97 -25.74
CA ASN A 299 -7.15 16.82 -25.31
C ASN A 299 -7.98 18.07 -25.69
N PHE A 300 -9.28 18.08 -25.35
CA PHE A 300 -10.19 19.17 -25.72
C PHE A 300 -9.79 20.54 -25.12
N ALA A 301 -9.03 20.56 -24.02
CA ALA A 301 -8.52 21.78 -23.39
C ALA A 301 -7.19 22.24 -24.00
N GLY A 302 -6.51 21.40 -24.78
CA GLY A 302 -5.18 21.70 -25.31
C GLY A 302 -4.03 21.14 -24.46
N ALA A 303 -4.29 20.15 -23.61
CA ALA A 303 -3.29 19.50 -22.77
C ALA A 303 -2.79 18.17 -23.38
N ALA A 304 -1.55 17.79 -23.09
CA ALA A 304 -0.90 16.62 -23.69
C ALA A 304 0.06 15.90 -22.73
N GLY A 305 0.33 14.63 -23.03
CA GLY A 305 1.29 13.82 -22.30
C GLY A 305 0.72 13.12 -21.06
N PRO A 306 1.55 12.37 -20.32
CA PRO A 306 1.13 11.65 -19.12
C PRO A 306 0.79 12.57 -17.94
N MET A 307 1.32 13.80 -17.95
CA MET A 307 0.99 14.80 -16.94
C MET A 307 -0.11 15.78 -17.42
N GLN A 308 -0.68 15.56 -18.62
CA GLN A 308 -1.67 16.44 -19.27
C GLN A 308 -1.30 17.93 -19.15
N GLU A 309 -0.11 18.28 -19.63
CA GLU A 309 0.40 19.64 -19.57
C GLU A 309 -0.11 20.47 -20.75
N GLY A 310 -0.41 21.74 -20.51
CA GLY A 310 -0.88 22.66 -21.56
C GLY A 310 0.15 22.84 -22.68
N ILE A 311 -0.23 22.50 -23.91
CA ILE A 311 0.52 22.78 -25.15
C ILE A 311 -0.16 23.82 -26.04
N GLY A 312 -1.28 24.40 -25.58
CA GLY A 312 -2.05 25.42 -26.26
C GLY A 312 -3.50 25.44 -25.78
N GLY A 313 -4.36 26.18 -26.48
CA GLY A 313 -5.80 26.20 -26.18
C GLY A 313 -6.13 26.79 -24.81
N ALA A 314 -7.14 26.21 -24.16
CA ALA A 314 -7.62 26.65 -22.84
C ALA A 314 -6.66 26.25 -21.70
N ALA A 315 -5.87 25.18 -21.88
CA ALA A 315 -4.84 24.72 -20.93
C ALA A 315 -3.56 25.58 -20.99
N GLY A 316 -3.45 26.50 -21.95
CA GLY A 316 -2.30 27.37 -22.11
C GLY A 316 -1.05 26.62 -22.61
N GLY A 317 0.09 27.31 -22.66
CA GLY A 317 1.36 26.79 -23.18
C GLY A 317 2.35 26.38 -22.08
N THR A 318 1.85 25.84 -20.97
CA THR A 318 2.65 25.49 -19.78
C THR A 318 3.85 24.62 -20.11
N PHE A 319 3.68 23.58 -20.94
CA PHE A 319 4.79 22.70 -21.30
C PHE A 319 5.93 23.49 -21.94
N PHE A 320 5.64 24.34 -22.93
CA PHE A 320 6.68 25.11 -23.63
C PHE A 320 7.30 26.21 -22.78
N ALA A 321 6.61 26.69 -21.75
CA ALA A 321 7.12 27.71 -20.84
C ALA A 321 8.11 27.14 -19.80
N TYR A 322 7.97 25.87 -19.41
CA TYR A 322 8.73 25.27 -18.31
C TYR A 322 9.57 24.05 -18.72
N SER A 323 9.39 23.53 -19.94
CA SER A 323 10.21 22.44 -20.46
C SER A 323 11.63 22.92 -20.74
N HIS A 324 12.58 22.18 -20.15
CA HIS A 324 14.00 22.28 -20.40
C HIS A 324 14.55 20.87 -20.53
N PRO A 325 15.61 20.67 -21.35
CA PRO A 325 16.23 19.37 -21.52
C PRO A 325 16.52 18.69 -20.19
N VAL A 326 16.05 17.46 -20.02
CA VAL A 326 16.36 16.62 -18.87
C VAL A 326 17.57 15.76 -19.22
N ALA A 327 18.70 16.03 -18.57
CA ALA A 327 19.92 15.30 -18.81
C ALA A 327 19.80 13.84 -18.32
N LYS A 328 20.53 12.93 -18.96
CA LYS A 328 20.42 11.49 -18.68
C LYS A 328 20.82 11.13 -17.24
N ASP A 329 21.70 11.90 -16.63
CA ASP A 329 22.07 11.76 -15.21
C ASP A 329 20.95 12.20 -14.25
N MET A 330 20.08 13.12 -14.67
CA MET A 330 18.89 13.54 -13.91
C MET A 330 17.74 12.53 -14.04
N ALA A 331 17.66 11.79 -15.14
CA ALA A 331 16.66 10.74 -15.36
C ALA A 331 17.32 9.47 -15.93
N PRO A 332 18.02 8.67 -15.10
CA PRO A 332 18.91 7.59 -15.55
C PRO A 332 18.21 6.47 -16.34
N THR A 333 16.93 6.24 -16.05
CA THR A 333 16.12 5.15 -16.59
C THR A 333 15.50 5.48 -17.94
N LEU A 334 15.04 6.72 -18.14
CA LEU A 334 14.27 7.12 -19.32
C LEU A 334 14.95 8.23 -20.16
N GLY A 335 15.63 9.19 -19.52
CA GLY A 335 16.21 10.37 -20.16
C GLY A 335 15.16 11.31 -20.80
N GLY A 336 15.49 12.59 -20.91
CA GLY A 336 14.67 13.55 -21.66
C GLY A 336 14.79 13.38 -23.17
N ALA A 337 13.78 13.81 -23.91
CA ALA A 337 13.85 13.94 -25.36
C ALA A 337 14.62 15.21 -25.77
N ASN A 338 15.11 15.24 -27.01
CA ASN A 338 15.73 16.42 -27.59
C ASN A 338 15.20 16.67 -29.02
N PRO A 339 14.37 17.71 -29.23
CA PRO A 339 13.88 18.66 -28.23
C PRO A 339 12.94 18.01 -27.20
N PRO A 340 12.73 18.63 -26.01
CA PRO A 340 11.81 18.12 -25.00
C PRO A 340 10.42 17.86 -25.56
N SER A 341 9.79 16.76 -25.12
CA SER A 341 8.49 16.32 -25.62
C SER A 341 7.52 16.11 -24.46
N PRO A 342 6.26 16.60 -24.53
CA PRO A 342 5.27 16.34 -23.49
C PRO A 342 4.92 14.86 -23.39
N TYR A 343 5.20 14.06 -24.42
CA TYR A 343 4.96 12.62 -24.43
C TYR A 343 6.14 11.81 -23.90
N ASN A 344 7.28 12.44 -23.59
CA ASN A 344 8.37 11.78 -22.87
C ASN A 344 8.10 11.92 -21.36
N PRO A 345 8.00 10.81 -20.60
CA PRO A 345 7.68 10.88 -19.18
C PRO A 345 8.66 11.70 -18.34
N ALA A 346 9.97 11.64 -18.63
CA ALA A 346 10.97 12.42 -17.91
C ALA A 346 10.79 13.92 -18.16
N ASP A 347 10.61 14.32 -19.41
CA ASP A 347 10.37 15.74 -19.74
C ASP A 347 9.07 16.24 -19.10
N ALA A 348 8.00 15.43 -19.13
CA ALA A 348 6.71 15.80 -18.55
C ALA A 348 6.76 15.95 -17.02
N VAL A 349 7.29 14.95 -16.31
CA VAL A 349 7.39 14.99 -14.83
C VAL A 349 8.28 16.15 -14.35
N TYR A 350 9.42 16.37 -15.00
CA TYR A 350 10.29 17.50 -14.66
C TYR A 350 9.69 18.86 -15.01
N THR A 351 8.87 18.94 -16.07
CA THR A 351 8.18 20.18 -16.43
C THR A 351 7.08 20.50 -15.41
N ALA A 352 6.29 19.50 -15.00
CA ALA A 352 5.32 19.63 -13.92
C ALA A 352 5.98 20.07 -12.61
N ALA A 353 7.10 19.46 -12.22
CA ALA A 353 7.85 19.84 -11.03
C ALA A 353 8.31 21.30 -11.05
N ARG A 354 8.85 21.78 -12.17
CA ARG A 354 9.29 23.18 -12.33
C ARG A 354 8.12 24.15 -12.27
N TYR A 355 7.01 23.80 -12.91
CA TYR A 355 5.79 24.60 -12.87
C TYR A 355 5.26 24.73 -11.44
N LEU A 356 5.08 23.61 -10.75
CA LEU A 356 4.61 23.57 -9.37
C LEU A 356 5.55 24.35 -8.43
N CYS A 357 6.86 24.17 -8.60
CA CYS A 357 7.86 24.89 -7.82
C CYS A 357 7.74 26.41 -7.98
N THR A 358 7.60 26.88 -9.22
CA THR A 358 7.44 28.31 -9.54
C THR A 358 6.15 28.89 -8.92
N ASN A 359 5.13 28.05 -8.76
CA ASN A 359 3.86 28.41 -8.12
C ASN A 359 3.84 28.16 -6.60
N GLY A 360 4.99 27.85 -5.99
CA GLY A 360 5.15 27.76 -4.53
C GLY A 360 4.95 26.37 -3.92
N ALA A 361 5.03 25.28 -4.70
CA ALA A 361 4.88 23.93 -4.15
C ALA A 361 5.97 23.53 -3.15
N GLY A 362 7.10 24.26 -3.08
CA GLY A 362 8.16 24.03 -2.10
C GLY A 362 7.82 24.44 -0.66
N GLN A 363 6.63 25.00 -0.41
CA GLN A 363 6.18 25.40 0.93
C GLN A 363 4.78 24.83 1.21
N PRO A 364 4.54 24.18 2.36
CA PRO A 364 3.24 23.60 2.68
C PRO A 364 2.07 24.59 2.61
N ALA A 365 2.30 25.85 3.00
CA ALA A 365 1.28 26.90 2.99
C ALA A 365 0.78 27.29 1.59
N THR A 366 1.58 27.05 0.54
CA THR A 366 1.27 27.41 -0.84
C THR A 366 1.10 26.20 -1.76
N LEU A 367 1.21 24.99 -1.22
CA LEU A 367 1.12 23.76 -2.02
C LEU A 367 -0.21 23.62 -2.75
N ASN A 368 -1.33 23.82 -2.05
CA ASN A 368 -2.65 23.78 -2.68
C ASN A 368 -2.82 24.84 -3.78
N GLN A 369 -2.25 26.04 -3.60
CA GLN A 369 -2.28 27.09 -4.62
C GLN A 369 -1.51 26.66 -5.88
N ALA A 370 -0.37 25.99 -5.71
CA ALA A 370 0.42 25.50 -6.83
C ALA A 370 -0.33 24.43 -7.65
N ILE A 371 -0.99 23.48 -6.96
CA ILE A 371 -1.79 22.44 -7.62
C ILE A 371 -3.04 23.05 -8.28
N LEU A 372 -3.66 24.05 -7.65
CA LEU A 372 -4.78 24.78 -8.26
C LEU A 372 -4.33 25.57 -9.50
N ALA A 373 -3.12 26.12 -9.51
CA ALA A 373 -2.59 26.78 -10.71
C ALA A 373 -2.40 25.77 -11.86
N TYR A 374 -2.05 24.51 -11.55
CA TYR A 374 -1.78 23.47 -12.52
C TYR A 374 -3.00 23.11 -13.39
N ASN A 375 -4.16 22.85 -12.78
CA ASN A 375 -5.36 22.37 -13.49
C ASN A 375 -6.56 23.35 -13.41
N HIS A 376 -6.48 24.40 -12.58
CA HIS A 376 -7.56 25.37 -12.32
C HIS A 376 -8.83 24.79 -11.67
N SER A 377 -8.77 23.57 -11.13
CA SER A 377 -9.88 22.91 -10.45
C SER A 377 -9.58 22.65 -8.97
N ALA A 378 -10.50 23.07 -8.09
CA ALA A 378 -10.39 22.83 -6.66
C ALA A 378 -10.61 21.35 -6.31
N SER A 379 -11.51 20.65 -7.01
CA SER A 379 -11.72 19.21 -6.80
C SER A 379 -10.49 18.41 -7.20
N TYR A 380 -9.88 18.78 -8.34
CA TYR A 380 -8.61 18.20 -8.79
C TYR A 380 -7.50 18.38 -7.75
N ALA A 381 -7.31 19.61 -7.25
CA ALA A 381 -6.24 19.89 -6.30
C ALA A 381 -6.38 19.09 -4.99
N THR A 382 -7.61 18.73 -4.65
CA THR A 382 -7.96 17.96 -3.46
C THR A 382 -7.74 16.48 -3.67
N GLU A 383 -8.12 15.95 -4.82
CA GLU A 383 -7.86 14.57 -5.22
C GLU A 383 -6.36 14.29 -5.27
N VAL A 384 -5.57 15.19 -5.88
CA VAL A 384 -4.11 15.12 -5.90
C VAL A 384 -3.51 15.14 -4.49
N GLN A 385 -3.99 16.00 -3.59
CA GLN A 385 -3.49 16.06 -2.21
C GLN A 385 -3.86 14.82 -1.39
N ALA A 386 -5.04 14.25 -1.62
CA ALA A 386 -5.46 13.01 -0.97
C ALA A 386 -4.60 11.83 -1.44
N LEU A 387 -4.34 11.73 -2.75
CA LEU A 387 -3.43 10.74 -3.32
C LEU A 387 -1.99 10.96 -2.84
N ALA A 388 -1.51 12.20 -2.77
CA ALA A 388 -0.19 12.50 -2.24
C ALA A 388 -0.06 12.07 -0.77
N SER A 389 -1.09 12.34 0.05
CA SER A 389 -1.11 11.92 1.46
C SER A 389 -1.14 10.39 1.60
N PHE A 390 -1.84 9.70 0.69
CA PHE A 390 -1.84 8.25 0.58
C PHE A 390 -0.45 7.71 0.24
N TYR A 391 0.19 8.24 -0.82
CA TYR A 391 1.54 7.87 -1.26
C TYR A 391 2.63 8.15 -0.22
N GLU A 392 2.40 9.07 0.72
CA GLU A 392 3.31 9.37 1.84
C GLU A 392 3.02 8.57 3.13
N GLY A 393 1.97 7.74 3.18
CA GLY A 393 1.76 6.79 4.27
C GLY A 393 1.24 7.38 5.60
N HIS A 394 0.49 8.48 5.59
CA HIS A 394 0.02 9.14 6.82
C HIS A 394 -1.31 8.56 7.42
N GLY A 395 -1.23 7.42 8.14
CA GLY A 395 -2.16 6.99 9.23
C GLY A 395 -3.65 6.65 8.92
N VAL A 396 -4.40 6.19 9.94
CA VAL A 396 -5.85 5.77 9.88
C VAL A 396 -6.76 6.83 9.24
N SER A 397 -6.44 8.10 9.48
CA SER A 397 -7.10 9.27 8.88
C SER A 397 -6.96 9.35 7.35
N GLY A 398 -5.82 8.97 6.79
CA GLY A 398 -5.61 8.86 5.34
C GLY A 398 -6.46 7.75 4.72
N ASN A 399 -6.55 6.61 5.41
CA ASN A 399 -7.34 5.45 4.96
C ASN A 399 -8.86 5.71 5.00
N ALA A 400 -9.34 6.52 5.94
CA ALA A 400 -10.76 6.91 6.02
C ALA A 400 -11.17 7.75 4.82
N VAL A 401 -10.34 8.74 4.48
CA VAL A 401 -10.58 9.58 3.30
C VAL A 401 -10.50 8.74 2.02
N GLN A 402 -9.49 7.87 1.88
CA GLN A 402 -9.37 6.96 0.75
C GLN A 402 -10.64 6.11 0.56
N LEU A 403 -11.11 5.49 1.63
CA LEU A 403 -12.26 4.61 1.58
C LEU A 403 -13.56 5.36 1.30
N ALA A 404 -13.72 6.57 1.84
CA ALA A 404 -14.84 7.44 1.52
C ALA A 404 -14.85 7.83 0.03
N MET A 405 -13.68 8.19 -0.52
CA MET A 405 -13.53 8.61 -1.91
C MET A 405 -13.88 7.50 -2.91
N THR A 406 -13.70 6.21 -2.56
CA THR A 406 -14.16 5.08 -3.40
C THR A 406 -15.67 5.06 -3.64
N GLN A 407 -16.45 5.81 -2.84
CA GLN A 407 -17.90 5.84 -2.93
C GLN A 407 -18.43 7.06 -3.70
N LEU A 408 -17.56 7.90 -4.28
CA LEU A 408 -17.98 9.01 -5.15
C LEU A 408 -18.97 8.55 -6.23
N GLY A 409 -20.04 9.32 -6.40
CA GLY A 409 -21.11 9.00 -7.34
C GLY A 409 -22.14 7.98 -6.83
N THR A 410 -21.92 7.34 -5.67
CA THR A 410 -22.92 6.44 -5.06
C THR A 410 -24.19 7.22 -4.71
N PRO A 411 -25.40 6.77 -5.11
CA PRO A 411 -26.64 7.49 -4.82
C PRO A 411 -26.90 7.71 -3.33
N TYR A 412 -27.53 8.84 -2.99
CA TYR A 412 -28.08 9.03 -1.66
C TYR A 412 -29.32 8.14 -1.47
N VAL A 413 -29.33 7.35 -0.39
CA VAL A 413 -30.48 6.56 0.05
C VAL A 413 -30.67 6.78 1.54
N TRP A 414 -31.84 7.29 1.94
CA TRP A 414 -32.19 7.45 3.36
C TRP A 414 -32.12 6.07 4.06
N GLY A 415 -31.33 5.97 5.12
CA GLY A 415 -31.09 4.70 5.79
C GLY A 415 -29.99 3.84 5.14
N GLY A 416 -29.41 4.25 4.02
CA GLY A 416 -28.42 3.49 3.25
C GLY A 416 -27.05 3.38 3.93
N THR A 417 -26.45 2.19 3.85
CA THR A 417 -25.13 1.85 4.40
C THR A 417 -24.34 0.92 3.47
N THR A 418 -24.67 0.91 2.17
CA THR A 418 -24.21 -0.14 1.25
C THR A 418 -23.34 0.46 0.13
N PRO A 419 -22.06 0.06 0.03
CA PRO A 419 -21.14 0.54 -1.00
C PRO A 419 -21.65 0.36 -2.42
N GLY A 420 -21.49 1.38 -3.26
CA GLY A 420 -21.93 1.38 -4.66
C GLY A 420 -23.45 1.27 -4.89
N VAL A 421 -24.25 1.12 -3.82
CA VAL A 421 -25.71 0.96 -3.90
C VAL A 421 -26.42 2.18 -3.33
N GLY A 422 -26.05 2.61 -2.12
CA GLY A 422 -26.63 3.80 -1.53
C GLY A 422 -26.23 4.07 -0.08
N PHE A 423 -26.01 5.35 0.20
CA PHE A 423 -25.67 5.86 1.53
C PHE A 423 -26.55 7.03 1.95
N ASP A 424 -26.80 7.19 3.24
CA ASP A 424 -27.01 8.52 3.83
C ASP A 424 -25.74 9.02 4.49
N CYS A 425 -25.73 10.29 4.94
CA CYS A 425 -24.55 10.95 5.50
C CYS A 425 -23.86 10.13 6.58
N SER A 426 -24.63 9.74 7.59
CA SER A 426 -24.15 8.95 8.72
C SER A 426 -23.84 7.50 8.36
N GLY A 427 -24.52 6.94 7.36
CA GLY A 427 -24.25 5.62 6.83
C GLY A 427 -22.92 5.54 6.10
N LEU A 428 -22.52 6.61 5.40
CA LEU A 428 -21.21 6.71 4.74
C LEU A 428 -20.09 6.74 5.79
N THR A 429 -20.16 7.65 6.76
CA THR A 429 -19.13 7.78 7.81
C THR A 429 -19.05 6.52 8.67
N GLN A 430 -20.20 5.95 9.05
CA GLN A 430 -20.28 4.69 9.78
C GLN A 430 -19.64 3.54 9.00
N TRP A 431 -19.92 3.44 7.71
CA TRP A 431 -19.34 2.38 6.89
C TRP A 431 -17.82 2.55 6.74
N VAL A 432 -17.35 3.78 6.45
CA VAL A 432 -15.92 4.08 6.30
C VAL A 432 -15.15 3.74 7.58
N TYR A 433 -15.59 4.27 8.72
CA TYR A 433 -14.90 4.03 9.98
C TYR A 433 -15.10 2.61 10.50
N GLY A 434 -16.25 1.99 10.24
CA GLY A 434 -16.51 0.59 10.56
C GLY A 434 -15.55 -0.35 9.83
N ARG A 435 -15.20 -0.05 8.58
CA ARG A 435 -14.18 -0.79 7.81
C ARG A 435 -12.76 -0.58 8.34
N LEU A 436 -12.52 0.51 9.04
CA LEU A 436 -11.24 0.80 9.71
C LEU A 436 -11.23 0.37 11.19
N GLY A 437 -12.25 -0.37 11.62
CA GLY A 437 -12.36 -0.90 12.98
C GLY A 437 -12.75 0.14 14.04
N VAL A 438 -13.30 1.29 13.64
CA VAL A 438 -13.88 2.31 14.51
C VAL A 438 -15.39 2.23 14.45
N ALA A 439 -16.01 1.79 15.54
CA ALA A 439 -17.45 1.60 15.62
C ALA A 439 -18.16 2.95 15.84
N LEU A 440 -18.81 3.44 14.79
CA LEU A 440 -19.66 4.63 14.88
C LEU A 440 -21.14 4.26 15.03
N PRO A 441 -21.90 4.97 15.89
CA PRO A 441 -23.34 4.86 15.94
C PRO A 441 -24.02 5.16 14.58
N ARG A 442 -25.24 4.67 14.39
CA ARG A 442 -25.91 4.74 13.07
C ARG A 442 -26.24 6.16 12.61
N THR A 443 -26.59 7.06 13.51
CA THR A 443 -27.13 8.38 13.13
C THR A 443 -26.16 9.49 13.46
N SER A 444 -26.19 10.58 12.70
CA SER A 444 -25.35 11.75 12.91
C SER A 444 -25.46 12.34 14.32
N GLN A 445 -26.65 12.30 14.93
CA GLN A 445 -26.83 12.72 16.32
C GLN A 445 -26.09 11.83 17.31
N ALA A 446 -26.12 10.51 17.06
CA ALA A 446 -25.47 9.54 17.92
C ALA A 446 -23.95 9.53 17.71
N GLN A 447 -23.47 9.72 16.47
CA GLN A 447 -22.03 9.91 16.19
C GLN A 447 -21.53 11.18 16.87
N TYR A 448 -22.22 12.31 16.71
CA TYR A 448 -21.86 13.55 17.37
C TYR A 448 -21.78 13.40 18.89
N ALA A 449 -22.78 12.78 19.53
CA ALA A 449 -22.80 12.61 20.98
C ALA A 449 -21.74 11.63 21.52
N ALA A 450 -21.28 10.69 20.69
CA ALA A 450 -20.32 9.65 21.10
C ALA A 450 -18.86 10.09 20.93
N LEU A 451 -18.58 11.05 20.06
CA LEU A 451 -17.23 11.41 19.66
C LEU A 451 -16.64 12.58 20.44
N ALA A 452 -15.31 12.60 20.53
CA ALA A 452 -14.58 13.69 21.17
C ALA A 452 -14.59 14.93 20.26
N HIS A 453 -15.25 15.99 20.69
CA HIS A 453 -15.34 17.24 19.93
C HIS A 453 -14.02 18.00 19.92
N LEU A 454 -13.69 18.54 18.75
CA LEU A 454 -12.61 19.50 18.60
C LEU A 454 -13.04 20.88 19.10
N PRO A 455 -12.10 21.65 19.70
CA PRO A 455 -12.32 23.07 19.99
C PRO A 455 -12.72 23.84 18.72
N THR A 456 -13.55 24.88 18.87
CA THR A 456 -14.17 25.65 17.78
C THR A 456 -13.20 26.25 16.73
N ASN A 457 -11.90 26.32 17.02
CA ASN A 457 -10.86 26.82 16.12
C ASN A 457 -9.68 25.84 15.94
N ALA A 458 -9.84 24.58 16.31
CA ALA A 458 -8.79 23.60 16.09
C ALA A 458 -8.57 23.38 14.59
N PRO A 459 -7.31 23.25 14.12
CA PRO A 459 -7.04 22.87 12.75
C PRO A 459 -7.67 21.50 12.46
N LEU A 460 -8.42 21.41 11.36
CA LEU A 460 -9.06 20.18 10.93
C LEU A 460 -8.03 19.29 10.23
N ALA A 461 -7.95 18.02 10.64
CA ALA A 461 -7.18 16.98 9.97
C ALA A 461 -8.10 16.13 9.09
N PRO A 462 -7.64 15.68 7.90
CA PRO A 462 -8.40 14.74 7.07
C PRO A 462 -8.91 13.54 7.90
N GLY A 463 -10.12 13.08 7.61
CA GLY A 463 -10.84 12.08 8.41
C GLY A 463 -11.75 12.67 9.49
N ALA A 464 -11.51 13.88 10.01
CA ALA A 464 -12.38 14.46 11.03
C ALA A 464 -13.85 14.54 10.57
N LEU A 465 -14.79 14.14 11.42
CA LEU A 465 -16.22 14.24 11.10
C LEU A 465 -16.73 15.64 11.39
N LEU A 466 -17.47 16.18 10.42
CA LEU A 466 -18.01 17.54 10.41
C LEU A 466 -19.51 17.45 10.55
N PHE A 467 -20.06 18.17 11.52
CA PHE A 467 -21.48 18.10 11.85
C PHE A 467 -22.17 19.42 11.57
N PHE A 468 -23.44 19.33 11.14
CA PHE A 468 -24.24 20.46 10.69
C PHE A 468 -25.64 20.42 11.29
N GLY A 469 -26.21 21.59 11.54
CA GLY A 469 -27.54 21.77 12.12
C GLY A 469 -27.49 22.14 13.62
N PRO A 470 -28.63 22.04 14.34
CA PRO A 470 -28.72 22.53 15.71
C PRO A 470 -27.93 21.65 16.70
N PRO A 471 -27.35 22.24 17.77
CA PRO A 471 -26.58 21.49 18.78
C PRO A 471 -27.37 20.37 19.48
N THR A 472 -28.70 20.47 19.49
CA THR A 472 -29.61 19.49 20.10
C THR A 472 -29.81 18.25 19.23
N GLY A 473 -29.32 18.24 17.99
CA GLY A 473 -29.46 17.14 17.06
C GLY A 473 -28.95 17.54 15.68
N PRO A 474 -27.67 17.28 15.36
CA PRO A 474 -27.13 17.49 14.03
C PRO A 474 -28.02 16.79 12.99
N THR A 475 -28.31 17.48 11.89
CA THR A 475 -29.16 16.98 10.81
C THR A 475 -28.36 16.39 9.66
N HIS A 476 -27.05 16.68 9.61
CA HIS A 476 -26.15 16.21 8.56
C HIS A 476 -24.72 16.05 9.08
N GLU A 477 -23.94 15.20 8.40
CA GLU A 477 -22.51 15.06 8.64
C GLU A 477 -21.73 14.73 7.37
N GLY A 478 -20.44 15.05 7.39
CA GLY A 478 -19.48 14.73 6.34
C GLY A 478 -18.09 14.48 6.91
N MET A 479 -17.17 14.04 6.08
CA MET A 479 -15.78 13.78 6.48
C MET A 479 -14.87 14.84 5.86
N TYR A 480 -14.09 15.54 6.68
CA TYR A 480 -13.09 16.48 6.20
C TYR A 480 -12.01 15.75 5.41
N ILE A 481 -11.64 16.28 4.24
CA ILE A 481 -10.64 15.66 3.36
C ILE A 481 -9.42 16.57 3.10
N GLY A 482 -9.33 17.69 3.83
CA GLY A 482 -8.30 18.70 3.63
C GLY A 482 -8.81 19.92 2.87
N ASN A 483 -8.01 20.99 2.90
CA ASN A 483 -8.21 22.20 2.10
C ASN A 483 -9.60 22.86 2.16
N GLY A 484 -10.28 22.78 3.30
CA GLY A 484 -11.62 23.37 3.44
C GLY A 484 -12.75 22.58 2.78
N LEU A 485 -12.51 21.32 2.43
CA LEU A 485 -13.46 20.45 1.75
C LEU A 485 -13.84 19.24 2.60
N MET A 486 -14.99 18.66 2.26
CA MET A 486 -15.49 17.43 2.82
C MET A 486 -16.05 16.52 1.73
N ILE A 487 -16.08 15.22 2.02
CA ILE A 487 -16.90 14.25 1.29
C ILE A 487 -18.13 13.89 2.12
N ASP A 488 -19.30 13.87 1.49
CA ASP A 488 -20.56 13.57 2.16
C ASP A 488 -21.57 12.87 1.24
N ALA A 489 -22.62 12.32 1.85
CA ALA A 489 -23.84 11.89 1.17
C ALA A 489 -24.97 12.87 1.57
N PRO A 490 -25.29 13.88 0.75
CA PRO A 490 -25.91 15.12 1.25
C PRO A 490 -27.43 15.02 1.46
N HIS A 491 -28.19 14.55 0.48
CA HIS A 491 -29.65 14.47 0.54
C HIS A 491 -30.24 13.62 -0.59
N THR A 492 -31.53 13.28 -0.48
CA THR A 492 -32.29 12.57 -1.52
C THR A 492 -32.15 13.26 -2.88
N GLY A 493 -31.88 12.46 -3.91
CA GLY A 493 -31.69 12.92 -5.29
C GLY A 493 -30.25 13.38 -5.61
N ALA A 494 -29.35 13.36 -4.63
CA ALA A 494 -27.92 13.58 -4.85
C ALA A 494 -27.12 12.27 -4.80
N VAL A 495 -25.80 12.40 -4.95
CA VAL A 495 -24.81 11.33 -4.85
C VAL A 495 -23.74 11.72 -3.84
N VAL A 496 -22.97 10.74 -3.36
CA VAL A 496 -21.74 10.98 -2.61
C VAL A 496 -20.81 11.88 -3.43
N ARG A 497 -20.38 13.00 -2.86
CA ARG A 497 -19.62 14.04 -3.57
C ARG A 497 -18.64 14.76 -2.65
N VAL A 498 -17.71 15.50 -3.27
CA VAL A 498 -16.81 16.42 -2.58
C VAL A 498 -17.34 17.85 -2.71
N GLU A 499 -17.36 18.59 -1.60
CA GLU A 499 -17.75 20.00 -1.60
C GLU A 499 -17.10 20.81 -0.44
N PRO A 500 -17.12 22.14 -0.49
CA PRO A 500 -16.70 22.98 0.64
C PRO A 500 -17.54 22.75 1.89
N TYR A 501 -16.88 22.51 3.03
CA TYR A 501 -17.59 22.20 4.27
C TYR A 501 -18.19 23.44 4.97
N LYS A 502 -17.84 24.66 4.56
CA LYS A 502 -18.26 25.91 5.25
C LYS A 502 -19.71 26.27 4.95
N TRP A 503 -20.64 25.46 5.41
CA TRP A 503 -22.06 25.75 5.39
C TRP A 503 -22.45 26.69 6.54
N SER A 504 -23.57 27.40 6.38
CA SER A 504 -24.04 28.40 7.35
C SER A 504 -24.42 27.81 8.71
N ASP A 505 -24.70 26.52 8.76
CA ASP A 505 -25.13 25.77 9.93
C ASP A 505 -24.06 24.79 10.43
N TYR A 506 -22.79 25.02 10.09
CA TYR A 506 -21.67 24.26 10.64
C TYR A 506 -21.66 24.32 12.17
N LEU A 507 -21.78 23.16 12.81
CA LEU A 507 -21.90 23.02 14.25
C LEU A 507 -20.54 22.77 14.90
N GLY A 508 -19.69 21.95 14.29
CA GLY A 508 -18.38 21.61 14.82
C GLY A 508 -17.80 20.33 14.22
N ALA A 509 -16.61 19.96 14.70
CA ALA A 509 -15.89 18.77 14.28
C ALA A 509 -15.65 17.82 15.45
N ALA A 510 -15.54 16.52 15.16
CA ALA A 510 -15.14 15.50 16.14
C ALA A 510 -14.19 14.49 15.52
N LEU A 511 -13.40 13.83 16.37
CA LEU A 511 -12.48 12.76 15.95
C LEU A 511 -13.06 11.39 16.32
N PRO A 512 -13.19 10.48 15.34
CA PRO A 512 -13.54 9.07 15.53
C PRO A 512 -12.52 8.24 16.29
#